data_AF-A0A353PTZ1-F1
#
_entry.id   AF-A0A353PTZ1-F1
#
_cell.length_a   1.000
_cell.length_b   1.000
_cell.length_c   1.000
_cell.angle_alpha   90.00
_cell.angle_beta   90.00
_cell.angle_gamma   90.00
#
_symmetry.space_group_name_H-M   'P 1'
#
loop_
_entity.id
_entity.type
_entity.pdbx_description
1 polymer ?
#
loop_
_entity_poly.entity_id
_entity_poly.type
_entity_poly.pdbx_seq_one_letter_code
_entity_poly.pdbx_strand_id
1 'polypeptide(L)'
;MRNFVRRASQKISKLSNEQLTQLVESIYTENETLDSVIESLSIGLLICDVDWKLLFANKASERFMPFTVRLSEFRSTDAVFDQEVWKFIADSDIAGFLEKNAEKTYTSQDFTLETSGGT
;
A
#
# COMPACT_ATOMS: atom_id res chain seq x y z
N MET A 1 16.03 11.86 -3.52
CA MET A 1 17.14 12.42 -2.70
C MET A 1 18.05 11.37 -2.04
N ARG A 2 18.16 10.15 -2.61
CA ARG A 2 18.96 9.03 -2.07
C ARG A 2 20.40 9.35 -1.64
N ASN A 3 21.14 10.10 -2.46
CA ASN A 3 22.55 10.42 -2.18
C ASN A 3 22.70 11.46 -1.06
N PHE A 4 21.72 12.33 -0.86
CA PHE A 4 21.72 13.32 0.23
C PHE A 4 21.45 12.63 1.57
N VAL A 5 20.38 11.86 1.66
CA VAL A 5 20.00 11.11 2.88
C VAL A 5 21.11 10.13 3.28
N ARG A 6 21.72 9.41 2.32
CA ARG A 6 22.85 8.51 2.58
C ARG A 6 24.04 9.25 3.19
N ARG A 7 24.44 10.40 2.63
CA ARG A 7 25.55 11.22 3.14
C ARG A 7 25.23 11.84 4.51
N ALA A 8 23.99 12.25 4.72
CA ALA A 8 23.52 12.78 6.00
C ALA A 8 23.55 11.69 7.09
N SER A 9 23.12 10.46 6.78
CA SER A 9 23.19 9.34 7.73
C SER A 9 24.62 8.99 8.15
N GLN A 10 25.59 9.10 7.22
CA GLN A 10 27.02 8.87 7.51
C GLN A 10 27.64 9.95 8.40
N LYS A 11 27.00 11.11 8.52
CA LYS A 11 27.48 12.26 9.30
C LYS A 11 26.47 12.69 10.36
N ILE A 12 25.53 11.80 10.74
CA ILE A 12 24.41 12.09 11.64
C ILE A 12 24.89 12.70 12.96
N SER A 13 26.02 12.21 13.50
CA SER A 13 26.65 12.68 14.74
C SER A 13 27.30 14.06 14.65
N LYS A 14 27.38 14.65 13.45
CA LYS A 14 27.95 15.97 13.18
C LYS A 14 26.92 17.00 12.72
N LEU A 15 25.64 16.61 12.64
CA LEU A 15 24.56 17.51 12.25
C LEU A 15 24.09 18.30 13.47
N SER A 16 23.76 19.59 13.26
CA SER A 16 23.04 20.36 14.28
C SER A 16 21.58 19.90 14.37
N ASN A 17 20.90 20.29 15.45
CA ASN A 17 19.48 20.00 15.61
C ASN A 17 18.64 20.59 14.46
N GLU A 18 18.96 21.79 13.98
CA GLU A 18 18.28 22.40 12.83
C GLU A 18 18.47 21.59 11.54
N GLN A 19 19.69 21.09 11.31
CA GLN A 19 19.99 20.26 10.14
C GLN A 19 19.29 18.89 10.21
N LEU A 20 19.12 18.35 11.42
CA LEU A 20 18.35 17.13 11.64
C LEU A 20 16.87 17.36 11.34
N THR A 21 16.29 18.45 11.84
CA THR A 21 14.88 18.82 11.54
C THR A 21 14.66 18.94 10.04
N GLN A 22 15.53 19.68 9.33
CA GLN A 22 15.45 19.83 7.88
C GLN A 22 15.55 18.50 7.13
N LEU A 23 16.40 17.58 7.61
CA LEU A 23 16.53 16.26 7.02
C LEU A 23 15.23 15.45 7.19
N VAL A 24 14.64 15.47 8.39
CA VAL A 24 13.37 14.78 8.68
C VAL A 24 12.23 15.36 7.84
N GLU A 25 12.10 16.68 7.77
CA GLU A 25 11.10 17.36 6.94
C GLU A 25 11.28 17.02 5.45
N SER A 26 12.52 16.94 4.97
CA SER A 26 12.81 16.56 3.59
C SER A 26 12.38 15.11 3.30
N ILE A 27 12.65 14.19 4.22
CA ILE A 27 12.23 12.78 4.10
C ILE A 27 10.70 12.68 4.12
N TYR A 28 10.05 13.38 5.06
CA TYR A 28 8.60 13.45 5.16
C TYR A 28 7.97 13.96 3.86
N THR A 29 8.50 15.06 3.31
CA THR A 29 8.01 15.65 2.05
C THR A 29 8.21 14.70 0.85
N GLU A 30 9.34 13.98 0.78
CA GLU A 30 9.58 12.98 -0.27
C GLU A 30 8.55 11.85 -0.17
N ASN A 31 8.27 11.34 1.03
CA ASN A 31 7.27 10.30 1.26
C ASN A 31 5.86 10.76 0.90
N GLU A 32 5.42 11.94 1.36
CA GLU A 32 4.12 12.52 1.00
C GLU A 32 3.94 12.68 -0.52
N THR A 33 5.03 13.05 -1.21
CA THR A 33 5.01 13.17 -2.68
C THR A 33 4.85 11.79 -3.32
N LEU A 34 5.56 10.78 -2.83
CA LEU A 34 5.43 9.39 -3.31
C LEU A 34 4.03 8.84 -3.06
N ASP A 35 3.48 9.05 -1.87
CA ASP A 35 2.12 8.65 -1.52
C ASP A 35 1.10 9.32 -2.44
N SER A 36 1.25 10.64 -2.68
CA SER A 36 0.40 11.38 -3.60
C SER A 36 0.44 10.83 -5.03
N VAL A 37 1.63 10.44 -5.51
CA VAL A 37 1.78 9.81 -6.83
C VAL A 37 1.05 8.48 -6.89
N ILE A 38 1.23 7.60 -5.89
CA ILE A 38 0.59 6.29 -5.84
C ILE A 38 -0.94 6.42 -5.72
N GLU A 39 -1.42 7.39 -4.94
CA GLU A 39 -2.85 7.71 -4.82
C GLU A 39 -3.48 8.25 -6.10
N SER A 40 -2.69 8.94 -6.94
CA SER A 40 -3.16 9.50 -8.20
C SER A 40 -3.29 8.47 -9.34
N LEU A 41 -2.74 7.26 -9.17
CA LEU A 41 -2.79 6.22 -10.19
C LEU A 41 -4.24 5.78 -10.45
N SER A 42 -4.57 5.62 -11.74
CA SER A 42 -5.88 5.14 -12.18
C SER A 42 -6.07 3.63 -11.99
N ILE A 43 -5.03 2.90 -11.60
CA ILE A 43 -5.02 1.45 -11.39
C ILE A 43 -5.06 1.17 -9.88
N GLY A 44 -5.85 0.17 -9.47
CA GLY A 44 -5.84 -0.33 -8.10
C GLY A 44 -4.55 -1.07 -7.79
N LEU A 45 -3.85 -0.66 -6.73
CA LEU A 45 -2.65 -1.30 -6.23
C LEU A 45 -2.86 -1.81 -4.81
N LEU A 46 -2.66 -3.11 -4.62
CA LEU A 46 -2.51 -3.76 -3.32
C LEU A 46 -1.07 -4.22 -3.17
N ILE A 47 -0.42 -3.82 -2.09
CA ILE A 47 0.95 -4.21 -1.75
C ILE A 47 0.89 -5.00 -0.46
N CYS A 48 1.40 -6.23 -0.49
CA CYS A 48 1.43 -7.12 0.66
C CYS A 48 2.87 -7.48 1.06
N ASP A 49 3.05 -7.96 2.28
CA ASP A 49 4.31 -8.57 2.71
C ASP A 49 4.43 -10.03 2.21
N VAL A 50 5.46 -10.74 2.70
CA VAL A 50 5.72 -12.14 2.34
C VAL A 50 4.67 -13.11 2.84
N ASP A 51 3.91 -12.73 3.87
CA ASP A 51 2.83 -13.51 4.46
C ASP A 51 1.47 -13.10 3.88
N TRP A 52 1.47 -12.33 2.78
CA TRP A 52 0.28 -11.80 2.11
C TRP A 52 -0.60 -10.88 2.98
N LYS A 53 0.00 -10.28 4.02
CA LYS A 53 -0.66 -9.24 4.82
C LYS A 53 -0.58 -7.91 4.10
N LEU A 54 -1.71 -7.21 4.05
CA LEU A 54 -1.82 -5.96 3.29
C LEU A 54 -0.99 -4.85 3.98
N LEU A 55 0.05 -4.37 3.30
CA LEU A 55 0.87 -3.24 3.74
C LEU A 55 0.31 -1.91 3.26
N PHE A 56 -0.23 -1.88 2.04
CA PHE A 56 -0.72 -0.66 1.41
C PHE A 56 -1.78 -0.95 0.36
N ALA A 57 -2.76 -0.06 0.27
CA ALA A 57 -3.74 -0.03 -0.81
C ALA A 57 -4.05 1.41 -1.22
N ASN A 58 -4.02 1.71 -2.52
CA ASN A 58 -4.41 3.04 -2.99
C ASN A 58 -5.93 3.22 -3.07
N LYS A 59 -6.42 4.47 -3.17
CA LYS A 59 -7.85 4.78 -3.34
C LYS A 59 -8.49 4.09 -4.54
N ALA A 60 -7.73 3.83 -5.61
CA ALA A 60 -8.25 3.12 -6.77
C ALA A 60 -8.64 1.67 -6.46
N SER A 61 -7.92 1.02 -5.57
CA SER A 61 -8.22 -0.35 -5.14
C SER A 61 -9.60 -0.46 -4.52
N GLU A 62 -9.94 0.44 -3.58
CA GLU A 62 -11.26 0.49 -2.94
C GLU A 62 -12.41 0.69 -3.94
N ARG A 63 -12.16 1.34 -5.09
CA ARG A 63 -13.18 1.56 -6.12
C ARG A 63 -13.39 0.36 -7.01
N PHE A 64 -12.35 -0.43 -7.23
CA PHE A 64 -12.37 -1.55 -8.18
C PHE A 64 -12.63 -2.90 -7.54
N MET A 65 -12.33 -3.07 -6.25
CA MET A 65 -12.54 -4.34 -5.58
C MET A 65 -13.47 -4.19 -4.38
N PRO A 66 -14.43 -5.10 -4.20
CA PRO A 66 -15.33 -5.07 -3.07
C PRO A 66 -14.63 -5.61 -1.83
N PHE A 67 -14.20 -4.70 -0.94
CA PHE A 67 -13.65 -5.09 0.36
C PHE A 67 -14.76 -5.21 1.40
N THR A 68 -14.61 -6.15 2.34
CA THR A 68 -15.51 -6.31 3.51
C THR A 68 -15.28 -5.22 4.57
N VAL A 69 -14.25 -4.40 4.39
CA VAL A 69 -13.72 -3.42 5.33
C VAL A 69 -13.29 -2.15 4.56
N ARG A 70 -13.30 -0.99 5.22
CA ARG A 70 -12.86 0.27 4.60
C ARG A 70 -11.34 0.40 4.67
N LEU A 71 -10.65 0.37 3.52
CA LEU A 71 -9.18 0.46 3.46
C LEU A 71 -8.64 1.82 3.95
N SER A 72 -9.44 2.89 3.90
CA SER A 72 -9.10 4.19 4.49
C SER A 72 -8.81 4.15 6.00
N GLU A 73 -9.42 3.21 6.75
CA GLU A 73 -9.14 3.02 8.18
C GLU A 73 -7.75 2.41 8.43
N PHE A 74 -7.12 1.80 7.41
CA PHE A 74 -5.84 1.07 7.50
C PHE A 74 -4.63 2.01 7.49
N ARG A 75 -4.78 3.25 7.02
CA ARG A 75 -3.67 4.22 6.90
C ARG A 75 -3.27 4.85 8.24
N SER A 76 -4.07 4.63 9.29
CA SER A 76 -4.05 5.47 10.50
C SER A 76 -3.58 4.74 11.76
N THR A 77 -3.42 3.41 11.72
CA THR A 77 -3.14 2.60 12.91
C THR A 77 -2.16 1.47 12.62
N ASP A 78 -1.09 1.39 13.40
CA ASP A 78 -0.05 0.33 13.40
C ASP A 78 -0.59 -1.10 13.62
N ALA A 79 -1.88 -1.26 13.89
CA ALA A 79 -2.56 -2.55 13.98
C ALA A 79 -2.99 -3.00 12.58
N VAL A 80 -2.01 -3.35 11.75
CA VAL A 80 -2.24 -3.96 10.44
C VAL A 80 -2.76 -5.38 10.68
N PHE A 81 -3.87 -5.69 10.03
CA PHE A 81 -4.56 -6.96 10.09
C PHE A 81 -3.58 -8.13 9.99
N ASP A 82 -3.55 -8.98 11.02
CA ASP A 82 -2.72 -10.18 11.10
C ASP A 82 -3.29 -11.34 10.25
N GLN A 83 -3.97 -11.01 9.15
CA GLN A 83 -4.60 -11.96 8.25
C GLN A 83 -4.27 -11.60 6.80
N GLU A 84 -4.41 -12.58 5.93
CA GLU A 84 -4.07 -12.45 4.53
C GLU A 84 -5.10 -11.61 3.77
N VAL A 85 -4.64 -10.89 2.75
CA VAL A 85 -5.43 -9.89 2.01
C VAL A 85 -6.77 -10.42 1.46
N TRP A 86 -6.83 -11.70 1.08
CA TRP A 86 -8.04 -12.32 0.53
C TRP A 86 -9.16 -12.51 1.56
N LYS A 87 -8.87 -12.49 2.87
CA LYS A 87 -9.90 -12.52 3.92
C LYS A 87 -10.76 -11.24 3.96
N PHE A 88 -10.25 -10.17 3.36
CA PHE A 88 -10.90 -8.86 3.32
C PHE A 88 -11.60 -8.56 2.00
N ILE A 89 -11.62 -9.50 1.06
CA ILE A 89 -12.25 -9.35 -0.25
C ILE A 89 -13.60 -10.09 -0.22
N ALA A 90 -14.68 -9.38 -0.53
CA ALA A 90 -16.03 -9.93 -0.50
C ALA A 90 -16.32 -10.85 -1.69
N ASP A 91 -15.66 -10.60 -2.83
CA ASP A 91 -15.77 -11.42 -4.03
C ASP A 91 -14.93 -12.70 -3.88
N SER A 92 -15.61 -13.85 -3.87
CA SER A 92 -14.98 -15.15 -3.65
C SER A 92 -14.05 -15.58 -4.78
N ASP A 93 -14.30 -15.15 -6.01
CA ASP A 93 -13.49 -15.53 -7.17
C ASP A 93 -12.14 -14.82 -7.11
N ILE A 94 -12.16 -13.53 -6.77
CA ILE A 94 -10.94 -12.73 -6.58
C ILE A 94 -10.16 -13.23 -5.36
N ALA A 95 -10.84 -13.46 -4.22
CA ALA A 95 -10.22 -13.96 -3.00
C ALA A 95 -9.55 -15.32 -3.24
N GLY A 96 -10.26 -16.26 -3.86
CA GLY A 96 -9.75 -17.59 -4.19
C GLY A 96 -8.62 -17.56 -5.22
N PHE A 97 -8.64 -16.60 -6.16
CA PHE A 97 -7.52 -16.39 -7.07
C PHE A 97 -6.25 -15.96 -6.34
N LEU A 98 -6.33 -14.99 -5.42
CA LEU A 98 -5.16 -14.55 -4.68
C LEU A 98 -4.59 -15.69 -3.82
N GLU A 99 -5.45 -16.40 -3.07
CA GLU A 99 -5.03 -17.52 -2.22
C GLU A 99 -4.35 -18.64 -3.04
N LYS A 100 -4.96 -19.04 -4.16
CA LYS A 100 -4.42 -20.12 -5.02
C LYS A 100 -3.10 -19.76 -5.70
N ASN A 101 -2.84 -18.48 -5.90
CA ASN A 101 -1.66 -18.01 -6.62
C ASN A 101 -0.61 -17.35 -5.71
N ALA A 102 -0.74 -17.49 -4.39
CA ALA A 102 0.13 -16.87 -3.41
C ALA A 102 1.63 -17.18 -3.60
N GLU A 103 1.95 -18.39 -4.10
CA GLU A 103 3.33 -18.83 -4.35
C GLU A 103 3.88 -18.45 -5.73
N LYS A 104 3.05 -17.85 -6.60
CA LYS A 104 3.44 -17.51 -7.98
C LYS A 104 4.01 -16.11 -8.07
N THR A 105 5.05 -15.92 -8.88
CA THR A 105 5.69 -14.62 -9.09
C THR A 105 4.88 -13.68 -9.99
N TYR A 106 4.18 -14.21 -11.00
CA TYR A 106 3.36 -13.42 -11.92
C TYR A 106 2.16 -14.25 -12.38
N THR A 107 0.96 -13.70 -12.22
CA THR A 107 -0.29 -14.29 -12.68
C THR A 107 -1.25 -13.17 -13.07
N SER A 108 -2.17 -13.47 -13.98
CA SER A 108 -3.21 -12.53 -14.43
C SER A 108 -4.50 -13.30 -14.72
N GLN A 109 -5.62 -12.76 -14.30
CA GLN A 109 -6.95 -13.28 -14.62
C GLN A 109 -7.94 -12.12 -14.66
N ASP A 110 -8.87 -12.17 -15.61
CA ASP A 110 -9.96 -11.21 -15.71
C ASP A 110 -11.14 -11.68 -14.86
N PHE A 111 -11.77 -10.75 -14.14
CA PHE A 111 -12.93 -10.99 -13.30
C PHE A 111 -14.09 -10.09 -13.72
N THR A 112 -15.29 -10.64 -13.70
CA THR A 112 -16.52 -9.84 -13.84
C THR A 112 -17.01 -9.52 -12.45
N LEU A 113 -17.01 -8.24 -12.09
CA LEU A 113 -17.47 -7.80 -10.77
C LEU A 113 -19.00 -7.81 -10.72
N GLU A 114 -19.57 -8.52 -9.76
CA GLU A 114 -20.99 -8.42 -9.42
C GLU A 114 -21.26 -7.07 -8.74
N THR A 115 -21.38 -6.01 -9.53
CA THR A 115 -21.86 -4.73 -8.99
C THR A 115 -23.37 -4.83 -8.73
N SER A 116 -23.82 -4.34 -7.58
CA SER A 116 -25.24 -4.32 -7.16
C SER A 116 -26.14 -3.40 -8.01
N GLY A 117 -25.72 -3.01 -9.22
CA GLY A 117 -26.39 -2.07 -10.11
C GLY A 117 -26.99 -2.69 -11.38
N GLY A 118 -27.12 -4.02 -11.43
CA GLY A 118 -27.73 -4.74 -12.55
C GLY A 118 -29.09 -5.35 -12.20
N THR A 119 -30.14 -4.51 -12.14
CA THR A 119 -31.55 -4.92 -12.31
C THR A 119 -32.18 -4.04 -13.37
#